data_AF-A0A0N0JG27-F1
#
_entry.id   AF-A0A0N0JG27-F1
#
_cell.length_a   1.000
_cell.length_b   1.000
_cell.length_c   1.000
_cell.angle_alpha   90.00
_cell.angle_beta   90.00
_cell.angle_gamma   90.00
#
_symmetry.space_group_name_H-M   'P 1'
#
loop_
_entity.id
_entity.type
_entity.pdbx_description
1 polymer ?
#
loop_
_entity_poly.entity_id
_entity_poly.type
_entity_poly.pdbx_seq_one_letter_code
_entity_poly.pdbx_strand_id
1 'polypeptide(L)'
;MAALVPMAVLTQGAVKPAPKGPVVVYSEMHDHVAAKAQVLWDITNAKLDDEGNPSAKKMKPADWIKLRAALTDLSASLNRLGEAESFVVRKADQQILDEQTPGGAKPADIQRHIDANPAGFRQYAIALARRIDGIGKAADRRDLKTVYEAAGELDGQCEACHQAFWFPKDAQ
;
A
#
# COMPACT_ATOMS: atom_id res chain seq x y z
N MET A 1 -68.60 2.82 -17.03
CA MET A 1 -67.50 1.91 -17.41
C MET A 1 -66.21 2.72 -17.36
N ALA A 2 -65.42 2.59 -16.29
CA ALA A 2 -64.16 3.32 -16.12
C ALA A 2 -63.01 2.48 -16.68
N ALA A 3 -62.30 3.01 -17.68
CA ALA A 3 -61.14 2.36 -18.28
C ALA A 3 -59.89 2.63 -17.45
N LEU A 4 -59.27 1.56 -16.93
CA LEU A 4 -57.97 1.57 -16.28
C LEU A 4 -56.87 1.61 -17.34
N VAL A 5 -56.01 2.61 -17.30
CA VAL A 5 -54.77 2.70 -18.10
C VAL A 5 -53.64 2.07 -17.29
N PRO A 6 -52.92 1.05 -17.78
CA PRO A 6 -51.82 0.46 -17.04
C PRO A 6 -50.58 1.36 -17.11
N MET A 7 -50.03 1.73 -15.96
CA MET A 7 -48.70 2.32 -15.87
C MET A 7 -47.65 1.25 -16.16
N ALA A 8 -46.92 1.41 -17.27
CA ALA A 8 -45.72 0.63 -17.55
C ALA A 8 -44.59 1.10 -16.63
N VAL A 9 -44.13 0.21 -15.74
CA VAL A 9 -42.93 0.42 -14.94
C VAL A 9 -41.72 0.11 -15.81
N LEU A 10 -40.99 1.15 -16.23
CA LEU A 10 -39.66 1.02 -16.82
C LEU A 10 -38.70 0.53 -15.74
N THR A 11 -38.29 -0.74 -15.80
CA THR A 11 -37.19 -1.27 -15.01
C THR A 11 -35.88 -0.68 -15.54
N GLN A 12 -35.32 0.28 -14.82
CA GLN A 12 -33.95 0.73 -15.06
C GLN A 12 -33.00 -0.42 -14.76
N GLY A 13 -32.41 -1.01 -15.81
CA GLY A 13 -31.33 -1.97 -15.65
C GLY A 13 -30.15 -1.30 -14.95
N ALA A 14 -29.68 -1.89 -13.85
CA ALA A 14 -28.51 -1.42 -13.14
C ALA A 14 -27.31 -1.40 -14.10
N VAL A 15 -26.79 -0.21 -14.38
CA VAL A 15 -25.53 -0.04 -15.12
C VAL A 15 -24.42 -0.63 -14.26
N LYS A 16 -23.85 -1.76 -14.69
CA LYS A 16 -22.65 -2.31 -14.06
C LYS A 16 -21.54 -1.26 -14.18
N PRO A 17 -20.82 -0.92 -13.08
CA PRO A 17 -19.68 -0.04 -13.17
C PRO A 17 -18.68 -0.58 -14.20
N ALA A 18 -18.09 0.31 -14.99
CA ALA A 18 -17.01 -0.06 -15.90
C ALA A 18 -15.88 -0.74 -15.11
N PRO A 19 -15.24 -1.79 -15.66
CA PRO A 19 -14.11 -2.43 -15.00
C PRO A 19 -13.05 -1.39 -14.68
N LYS A 20 -12.61 -1.33 -13.43
CA LYS A 20 -11.45 -0.52 -13.07
C LYS A 20 -10.26 -1.13 -13.81
N GLY A 21 -9.54 -0.34 -14.60
CA GLY A 21 -8.33 -0.79 -15.29
C GLY A 21 -7.30 -1.38 -14.32
N PRO A 22 -6.28 -2.10 -14.83
CA PRO A 22 -5.30 -2.74 -13.97
C PRO A 22 -4.58 -1.71 -13.08
N VAL A 23 -4.29 -2.09 -11.84
CA VAL A 23 -3.46 -1.26 -10.97
C VAL A 23 -2.02 -1.34 -11.43
N VAL A 24 -1.37 -0.17 -11.56
CA VAL A 24 0.06 -0.08 -11.90
C VAL A 24 0.88 -0.26 -10.63
N VAL A 25 1.44 -1.45 -10.45
CA VAL A 25 2.09 -1.85 -9.19
C VAL A 25 3.26 -0.96 -8.84
N TYR A 26 4.13 -0.64 -9.81
CA TYR A 26 5.31 0.19 -9.56
C TYR A 26 4.93 1.58 -9.05
N SER A 27 3.90 2.23 -9.61
CA SER A 27 3.46 3.54 -9.13
C SER A 27 2.88 3.48 -7.73
N GLU A 28 2.08 2.46 -7.39
CA GLU A 28 1.62 2.28 -6.02
C GLU A 28 2.79 2.05 -5.06
N MET A 29 3.74 1.18 -5.43
CA MET A 29 4.87 0.83 -4.56
C MET A 29 5.88 1.97 -4.40
N HIS A 30 6.28 2.62 -5.48
CA HIS A 30 7.29 3.68 -5.47
C HIS A 30 6.72 5.01 -4.98
N ASP A 31 5.64 5.48 -5.60
CA ASP A 31 5.14 6.85 -5.39
C ASP A 31 4.33 6.98 -4.08
N HIS A 32 3.79 5.86 -3.59
CA HIS A 32 2.97 5.84 -2.38
C HIS A 32 3.58 4.98 -1.27
N VAL A 33 3.78 3.68 -1.47
CA VAL A 33 4.19 2.80 -0.37
C VAL A 33 5.56 3.18 0.18
N ALA A 34 6.60 3.20 -0.66
CA ALA A 34 7.96 3.54 -0.27
C ALA A 34 8.05 4.98 0.23
N ALA A 35 7.48 5.94 -0.50
CA ALA A 35 7.52 7.35 -0.12
C ALA A 35 6.87 7.62 1.25
N LYS A 36 5.75 6.97 1.57
CA LYS A 36 5.03 7.20 2.84
C LYS A 36 5.62 6.38 3.98
N ALA A 37 6.16 5.19 3.71
CA ALA A 37 6.97 4.45 4.67
C ALA A 37 8.20 5.28 5.09
N GLN A 38 8.87 5.97 4.14
CA GLN A 38 9.98 6.85 4.46
C GLN A 38 9.59 7.97 5.43
N VAL A 39 8.40 8.56 5.29
CA VAL A 39 7.92 9.57 6.23
C VAL A 39 7.74 9.01 7.64
N LEU A 40 7.23 7.78 7.79
CA LEU A 40 7.15 7.09 9.07
C LEU A 40 8.55 6.91 9.67
N TRP A 41 9.50 6.42 8.89
CA TRP A 41 10.90 6.22 9.31
C TRP A 41 11.57 7.53 9.73
N ASP A 42 11.48 8.58 8.92
CA ASP A 42 12.09 9.88 9.19
C ASP A 42 11.55 10.49 10.50
N ILE A 43 10.23 10.44 10.68
CA ILE A 43 9.60 10.97 11.89
C ILE A 43 10.01 10.17 13.11
N THR A 44 9.97 8.84 13.06
CA THR A 44 10.25 8.01 14.22
C THR A 44 11.73 8.09 14.65
N ASN A 45 12.66 8.06 13.69
CA ASN A 45 14.10 8.16 13.97
C ASN A 45 14.54 9.55 14.46
N ALA A 46 13.92 10.63 13.96
CA ALA A 46 14.24 11.99 14.41
C ALA A 46 13.77 12.29 15.85
N LYS A 47 13.04 11.37 16.49
CA LYS A 47 12.32 11.60 17.75
C LYS A 47 12.78 10.66 18.85
N LEU A 48 14.01 10.17 18.74
CA LEU A 48 14.69 9.44 19.80
C LEU A 48 15.25 10.40 20.86
N ASP A 49 15.24 10.01 22.13
CA ASP A 49 16.04 10.66 23.18
C ASP A 49 17.52 10.30 23.07
N ASP A 50 18.32 10.79 24.01
CA ASP A 50 19.77 10.68 23.96
C ASP A 50 20.23 9.24 24.28
N GLU A 51 19.33 8.43 24.84
CA GLU A 51 19.47 7.00 25.09
C GLU A 51 18.95 6.14 23.92
N GLY A 52 18.43 6.76 22.86
CA GLY A 52 17.92 6.06 21.68
C GLY A 52 16.48 5.53 21.80
N ASN A 53 15.72 5.96 22.81
CA ASN A 53 14.32 5.56 23.00
C ASN A 53 13.35 6.55 22.33
N PRO A 54 12.21 6.09 21.80
CA PRO A 54 11.20 6.99 21.24
C PRO A 54 10.65 7.96 22.30
N SER A 55 10.82 9.26 22.07
CA SER A 55 10.43 10.32 22.98
C SER A 55 9.24 11.12 22.46
N ALA A 56 8.04 10.83 22.97
CA ALA A 56 6.83 11.58 22.63
C ALA A 56 6.93 13.07 23.00
N LYS A 57 7.83 13.44 23.92
CA LYS A 57 8.13 14.85 24.26
C LYS A 57 8.77 15.62 23.11
N LYS A 58 9.50 14.93 22.20
CA LYS A 58 10.10 15.52 20.99
C LYS A 58 9.09 15.65 19.83
N MET A 59 7.90 15.07 19.94
CA MET A 59 6.83 15.15 18.93
C MET A 59 6.00 16.43 19.08
N LYS A 60 5.91 17.21 18.00
CA LYS A 60 5.00 18.35 17.91
C LYS A 60 3.63 17.91 17.40
N PRO A 61 2.55 18.67 17.64
CA PRO A 61 1.23 18.38 17.05
C PRO A 61 1.28 18.20 15.52
N ALA A 62 2.10 18.99 14.82
CA ALA A 62 2.29 18.87 13.38
C ALA A 62 2.96 17.55 12.96
N ASP A 63 3.85 16.99 13.79
CA ASP A 63 4.49 15.71 13.51
C ASP A 63 3.45 14.57 13.55
N TRP A 64 2.53 14.61 14.52
CA TRP A 64 1.42 13.65 14.61
C TRP A 64 0.47 13.73 13.40
N ILE A 65 0.14 14.95 12.95
CA ILE A 65 -0.70 15.15 11.77
C ILE A 65 0.00 14.59 10.52
N LYS A 66 1.29 14.92 10.34
CA LYS A 66 2.10 14.43 9.21
C LYS A 66 2.20 12.90 9.21
N LEU A 67 2.49 12.32 10.37
CA LEU A 67 2.56 10.86 10.55
C LEU A 67 1.21 10.22 10.20
N ARG A 68 0.12 10.74 10.74
CA ARG A 68 -1.22 10.17 10.52
C ARG A 68 -1.64 10.24 9.05
N ALA A 69 -1.33 11.34 8.36
CA ALA A 69 -1.60 11.49 6.93
C ALA A 69 -0.79 10.48 6.10
N ALA A 70 0.50 10.30 6.41
CA ALA A 70 1.34 9.31 5.74
C ALA A 70 0.81 7.88 5.92
N LEU A 71 0.38 7.52 7.13
CA LEU A 71 -0.19 6.20 7.42
C LEU A 71 -1.54 5.98 6.71
N THR A 72 -2.39 7.02 6.58
CA THR A 72 -3.61 6.94 5.76
C THR A 72 -3.28 6.66 4.30
N ASP A 73 -2.37 7.44 3.71
CA ASP A 73 -2.01 7.31 2.30
C ASP A 73 -1.40 5.93 2.01
N LEU A 74 -0.54 5.48 2.91
CA LEU A 74 0.12 4.17 2.85
C LEU A 74 -0.91 3.03 2.91
N SER A 75 -1.81 3.05 3.89
CA SER A 75 -2.90 2.06 4.00
C SER A 75 -3.82 2.09 2.77
N ALA A 76 -4.16 3.27 2.26
CA ALA A 76 -5.01 3.40 1.07
C ALA A 76 -4.35 2.79 -0.18
N SER A 77 -3.05 2.98 -0.38
CA SER A 77 -2.30 2.36 -1.50
C SER A 77 -2.26 0.84 -1.37
N LEU A 78 -1.99 0.33 -0.19
CA LEU A 78 -1.97 -1.11 0.07
C LEU A 78 -3.35 -1.76 -0.11
N ASN A 79 -4.42 -1.08 0.28
CA ASN A 79 -5.78 -1.54 0.02
C ASN A 79 -6.11 -1.53 -1.49
N ARG A 80 -5.66 -0.52 -2.26
CA ARG A 80 -5.81 -0.52 -3.73
C ARG A 80 -5.12 -1.74 -4.36
N LEU A 81 -3.92 -2.08 -3.91
CA LEU A 81 -3.22 -3.29 -4.36
C LEU A 81 -3.96 -4.57 -3.95
N GLY A 82 -4.45 -4.61 -2.71
CA GLY A 82 -5.21 -5.74 -2.14
C GLY A 82 -6.55 -6.02 -2.83
N GLU A 83 -7.24 -4.97 -3.26
CA GLU A 83 -8.58 -5.03 -3.85
C GLU A 83 -8.58 -5.00 -5.39
N ALA A 84 -7.42 -4.84 -6.02
CA ALA A 84 -7.34 -4.76 -7.48
C ALA A 84 -7.94 -6.02 -8.14
N GLU A 85 -8.48 -5.89 -9.35
CA GLU A 85 -8.94 -7.05 -10.12
C GLU A 85 -7.76 -7.66 -10.91
N SER A 86 -6.89 -6.81 -11.42
CA SER A 86 -5.72 -7.17 -12.21
C SER A 86 -4.57 -6.20 -11.97
N PHE A 87 -3.36 -6.62 -12.35
CA PHE A 87 -2.13 -5.88 -12.15
C PHE A 87 -1.39 -5.71 -13.46
N VAL A 88 -0.75 -4.55 -13.60
CA VAL A 88 0.37 -4.37 -14.53
C VAL A 88 1.54 -3.83 -13.74
N VAL A 89 2.73 -4.41 -13.88
CA VAL A 89 3.89 -3.99 -13.08
C VAL A 89 4.24 -2.52 -13.35
N ARG A 90 4.23 -2.10 -14.61
CA ARG A 90 4.57 -0.74 -15.04
C ARG A 90 3.78 -0.35 -16.28
N LYS A 91 3.69 0.96 -16.55
CA LYS A 91 3.25 1.45 -17.87
C LYS A 91 4.35 1.21 -18.92
N ALA A 92 3.98 1.17 -20.20
CA ALA A 92 4.92 0.89 -21.30
C ALA A 92 6.08 1.89 -21.40
N ASP A 93 5.85 3.15 -21.01
CA ASP A 93 6.79 4.27 -21.04
C ASP A 93 7.45 4.54 -19.67
N GLN A 94 7.20 3.70 -18.67
CA GLN A 94 7.72 3.86 -17.31
C GLN A 94 8.90 2.90 -17.09
N GLN A 95 10.02 3.38 -16.57
CA GLN A 95 11.12 2.52 -16.13
C GLN A 95 10.99 2.22 -14.64
N ILE A 96 11.30 0.98 -14.22
CA ILE A 96 11.41 0.67 -12.79
C ILE A 96 12.83 0.93 -12.28
N LEU A 97 12.97 1.10 -10.97
CA LEU A 97 14.27 1.24 -10.30
C LEU A 97 15.20 0.08 -10.66
N ASP A 98 16.46 0.39 -10.96
CA ASP A 98 17.53 -0.56 -11.30
C ASP A 98 17.26 -1.50 -12.48
N GLU A 99 16.25 -1.23 -13.31
CA GLU A 99 15.89 -2.07 -14.46
C GLU A 99 17.07 -2.31 -15.41
N GLN A 100 17.93 -1.30 -15.61
CA GLN A 100 19.08 -1.36 -16.51
C GLN A 100 20.36 -1.86 -15.84
N THR A 101 20.33 -2.07 -14.51
CA THR A 101 21.48 -2.54 -13.76
C THR A 101 21.61 -4.06 -13.92
N PRO A 102 22.83 -4.60 -14.13
CA PRO A 102 23.06 -6.04 -14.07
C PRO A 102 22.61 -6.62 -12.72
N GLY A 103 21.77 -7.67 -12.74
CA GLY A 103 21.16 -8.24 -11.53
C GLY A 103 19.98 -7.43 -10.95
N GLY A 104 19.65 -6.26 -11.50
CA GLY A 104 18.46 -5.50 -11.10
C GLY A 104 17.17 -6.16 -11.59
N ALA A 105 16.09 -6.01 -10.81
CA ALA A 105 14.79 -6.62 -11.09
C ALA A 105 14.27 -6.25 -12.49
N LYS A 106 13.64 -7.21 -13.17
CA LYS A 106 13.05 -6.98 -14.50
C LYS A 106 11.53 -6.96 -14.40
N PRO A 107 10.85 -5.99 -15.06
CA PRO A 107 9.40 -5.88 -15.03
C PRO A 107 8.66 -7.15 -15.47
N ALA A 108 9.20 -7.85 -16.47
CA ALA A 108 8.62 -9.10 -16.98
C ALA A 108 8.69 -10.24 -15.95
N ASP A 109 9.77 -10.29 -15.16
CA ASP A 109 9.91 -11.28 -14.09
C ASP A 109 8.90 -11.00 -12.98
N ILE A 110 8.86 -9.76 -12.48
CA ILE A 110 7.89 -9.34 -11.47
C ILE A 110 6.46 -9.63 -11.92
N GLN A 111 6.12 -9.34 -13.18
CA GLN A 111 4.80 -9.58 -13.74
C GLN A 111 4.47 -11.08 -13.71
N ARG A 112 5.40 -11.93 -14.16
CA ARG A 112 5.25 -13.39 -14.12
C ARG A 112 5.00 -13.91 -12.70
N HIS A 113 5.73 -13.41 -11.70
CA HIS A 113 5.55 -13.85 -10.31
C HIS A 113 4.22 -13.40 -9.72
N ILE A 114 3.79 -12.16 -10.01
CA ILE A 114 2.46 -11.68 -9.62
C ILE A 114 1.37 -12.48 -10.32
N ASP A 115 1.49 -12.76 -11.61
CA ASP A 115 0.52 -13.53 -12.39
C ASP A 115 0.42 -14.99 -11.94
N ALA A 116 1.52 -15.57 -11.44
CA ALA A 116 1.55 -16.92 -10.88
C ALA A 116 0.80 -17.03 -9.54
N ASN A 117 0.74 -15.95 -8.75
CA ASN A 117 0.02 -15.94 -7.48
C ASN A 117 -0.58 -14.56 -7.13
N PRO A 118 -1.58 -14.08 -7.89
CA PRO A 118 -2.15 -12.76 -7.69
C PRO A 118 -2.94 -12.68 -6.38
N ALA A 119 -3.54 -13.80 -5.95
CA ALA A 119 -4.22 -13.89 -4.66
C ALA A 119 -3.25 -13.73 -3.49
N GLY A 120 -2.07 -14.36 -3.55
CA GLY A 120 -1.02 -14.20 -2.55
C GLY A 120 -0.52 -12.76 -2.48
N PHE A 121 -0.26 -12.12 -3.63
CA PHE A 121 0.15 -10.71 -3.67
C PHE A 121 -0.89 -9.80 -2.99
N ARG A 122 -2.18 -10.01 -3.28
CA ARG A 122 -3.29 -9.30 -2.58
C ARG A 122 -3.26 -9.54 -1.08
N GLN A 123 -3.07 -10.78 -0.65
CA GLN A 123 -3.06 -11.13 0.77
C GLN A 123 -1.92 -10.41 1.52
N TYR A 124 -0.72 -10.32 0.94
CA TYR A 124 0.38 -9.54 1.50
C TYR A 124 0.02 -8.06 1.61
N ALA A 125 -0.52 -7.46 0.55
CA ALA A 125 -0.91 -6.06 0.54
C ALA A 125 -1.96 -5.73 1.63
N ILE A 126 -3.02 -6.53 1.74
CA ILE A 126 -4.07 -6.33 2.76
C ILE A 126 -3.51 -6.57 4.18
N ALA A 127 -2.65 -7.58 4.36
CA ALA A 127 -2.02 -7.83 5.65
C ALA A 127 -1.18 -6.63 6.10
N LEU A 128 -0.41 -6.04 5.19
CA LEU A 128 0.37 -4.84 5.47
C LEU A 128 -0.53 -3.63 5.75
N ALA A 129 -1.60 -3.43 4.97
CA ALA A 129 -2.57 -2.35 5.21
C ALA A 129 -3.14 -2.38 6.63
N ARG A 130 -3.55 -3.57 7.10
CA ARG A 130 -4.07 -3.75 8.47
C ARG A 130 -3.03 -3.41 9.55
N ARG A 131 -1.75 -3.70 9.32
CA ARG A 131 -0.67 -3.33 10.24
C ARG A 131 -0.50 -1.82 10.28
N ILE A 132 -0.45 -1.17 9.12
CA ILE A 132 -0.35 0.29 9.00
C ILE A 132 -1.53 0.99 9.69
N ASP A 133 -2.75 0.46 9.56
CA ASP A 133 -3.91 0.98 10.31
C ASP A 133 -3.73 0.85 11.83
N GLY A 134 -3.11 -0.24 12.30
CA GLY A 134 -2.73 -0.44 13.70
C GLY A 134 -1.76 0.63 14.19
N ILE A 135 -0.75 0.97 13.38
CA ILE A 135 0.20 2.06 13.66
C ILE A 135 -0.54 3.40 13.68
N GLY A 136 -1.47 3.63 12.75
CA GLY A 136 -2.33 4.81 12.71
C GLY A 136 -3.12 4.99 14.01
N LYS A 137 -3.71 3.92 14.54
CA LYS A 137 -4.42 3.93 15.83
C LYS A 137 -3.49 4.25 17.00
N ALA A 138 -2.23 3.81 16.98
CA ALA A 138 -1.24 4.19 17.99
C ALA A 138 -0.87 5.68 17.88
N ALA A 139 -0.72 6.20 16.66
CA ALA A 139 -0.50 7.62 16.41
C ALA A 139 -1.69 8.49 16.90
N ASP A 140 -2.93 8.03 16.70
CA ASP A 140 -4.13 8.72 17.22
C ASP A 140 -4.12 8.83 18.75
N ARG A 141 -3.54 7.85 19.46
CA ARG A 141 -3.32 7.87 20.91
C ARG A 141 -2.04 8.60 21.34
N ARG A 142 -1.27 9.14 20.39
CA ARG A 142 0.07 9.74 20.60
C ARG A 142 1.07 8.81 21.29
N ASP A 143 0.94 7.52 21.03
CA ASP A 143 1.78 6.48 21.60
C ASP A 143 3.00 6.23 20.71
N LEU A 144 4.03 7.09 20.85
CA LEU A 144 5.22 7.01 19.99
C LEU A 144 5.99 5.70 20.20
N LYS A 145 5.96 5.12 21.39
CA LYS A 145 6.64 3.85 21.68
C LYS A 145 6.05 2.73 20.83
N THR A 146 4.73 2.57 20.86
CA THR A 146 4.05 1.55 20.02
C THR A 146 4.24 1.82 18.53
N VAL A 147 4.22 3.09 18.10
CA VAL A 147 4.50 3.46 16.70
C VAL A 147 5.91 3.03 16.30
N TYR A 148 6.91 3.33 17.12
CA TYR A 148 8.32 3.04 16.85
C TYR A 148 8.58 1.52 16.77
N GLU A 149 8.07 0.76 17.75
CA GLU A 149 8.20 -0.70 17.77
C GLU A 149 7.56 -1.34 16.53
N ALA A 150 6.33 -0.92 16.21
CA ALA A 150 5.64 -1.43 15.03
C ALA A 150 6.32 -1.01 13.71
N ALA A 151 6.92 0.18 13.65
CA ALA A 151 7.69 0.63 12.49
C ALA A 151 8.94 -0.24 12.27
N GLY A 152 9.66 -0.60 13.35
CA GLY A 152 10.82 -1.48 13.28
C GLY A 152 10.50 -2.89 12.77
N GLU A 153 9.26 -3.37 12.95
CA GLU A 153 8.81 -4.66 12.41
C GLU A 153 8.44 -4.60 10.92
N LEU A 154 8.23 -3.41 10.34
CA LEU A 154 7.73 -3.27 8.97
C LEU A 154 8.73 -3.77 7.93
N ASP A 155 10.04 -3.60 8.14
CA ASP A 155 11.05 -4.01 7.17
C ASP A 155 10.92 -5.49 6.81
N GLY A 156 10.77 -6.37 7.82
CA GLY A 156 10.58 -7.80 7.59
C GLY A 156 9.27 -8.12 6.84
N GLN A 157 8.23 -7.30 6.99
CA GLN A 157 6.95 -7.50 6.29
C GLN A 157 7.02 -7.01 4.84
N CYS A 158 7.65 -5.87 4.61
CA CYS A 158 7.93 -5.34 3.27
C CYS A 158 8.80 -6.34 2.49
N GLU A 159 9.88 -6.82 3.13
CA GLU A 159 10.82 -7.76 2.54
C GLU A 159 10.17 -9.10 2.21
N ALA A 160 9.28 -9.62 3.07
CA ALA A 160 8.58 -10.88 2.79
C ALA A 160 7.77 -10.84 1.48
N CYS A 161 7.14 -9.70 1.17
CA CYS A 161 6.44 -9.51 -0.10
C CYS A 161 7.44 -9.37 -1.27
N HIS A 162 8.50 -8.58 -1.08
CA HIS A 162 9.52 -8.38 -2.12
C HIS A 162 10.23 -9.69 -2.48
N GLN A 163 10.56 -10.55 -1.51
CA GLN A 163 11.16 -11.86 -1.77
C GLN A 163 10.22 -12.82 -2.51
N ALA A 164 8.91 -12.65 -2.38
CA ALA A 164 7.94 -13.49 -3.08
C ALA A 164 7.68 -13.04 -4.52
N PHE A 165 7.73 -11.72 -4.79
CA PHE A 165 7.24 -11.16 -6.06
C PHE A 165 8.21 -10.23 -6.79
N TRP A 166 9.15 -9.59 -6.10
CA TRP A 166 10.02 -8.55 -6.66
C TRP A 166 11.47 -9.00 -6.88
N PHE A 167 12.00 -9.79 -5.93
CA PHE A 167 13.35 -10.36 -5.95
C PHE A 167 13.33 -11.86 -5.60
N PRO A 168 12.55 -12.69 -6.29
CA PRO A 168 12.47 -14.09 -5.93
C PRO A 168 13.81 -14.78 -6.19
N LYS A 169 14.13 -15.78 -5.37
CA LYS A 169 15.46 -16.43 -5.32
C LYS A 169 15.85 -17.12 -6.62
N ASP A 170 14.89 -17.38 -7.51
CA ASP A 170 15.07 -17.92 -8.85
C ASP A 170 15.34 -16.84 -9.92
N ALA A 171 15.29 -15.56 -9.54
CA ALA A 171 15.66 -14.41 -10.38
C ALA A 171 17.09 -13.87 -10.10
N GLN A 172 17.85 -14.53 -9.22
CA GLN A 172 19.27 -14.26 -8.92
C GLN A 172 20.14 -15.39 -9.47
#